data_AF-G0JS71-F1
#
_entry.id   AF-G0JS71-F1
#
_cell.length_a   1.000
_cell.length_b   1.000
_cell.length_c   1.000
_cell.angle_alpha   90.00
_cell.angle_beta   90.00
_cell.angle_gamma   90.00
#
_symmetry.space_group_name_H-M   'P 1'
#
loop_
_entity.id
_entity.type
_entity.pdbx_description
1 polymer ?
#
loop_
_entity_poly.entity_id
_entity_poly.type
_entity_poly.pdbx_seq_one_letter_code
_entity_poly.pdbx_strand_id
1 'polypeptide(L)'
;MTAAAIRHLAYPGPQSQIDTHRQRRDLFALKSAYLRDRLCVAYSLDIIGHSYLILWLSVPSLETGVNQGLHRMATQQSISPAHTNPTLIDVRGMSNAVAQPLVYAATIRLAIGQRVQVLADTDPDAMMRAVAFQLRNAISWRFESDGKVWQINIQPRAEAEAKDVVDLLTWDHYRLDRQFADILAAANEQRIADAESIFNDYWIGLRRHVHLENNVLGPTLGGGEEKGPLADMLFEHDSIIVQSRLVEETLLEKDYDMLPAICAVLSGSLAKHENREETTLFPIWQSTDNSDRGRAAEFLARAKELLAGAEDRQIDKEFPSSLRPD
;
A
#
# COMPACT_ATOMS: atom_id res chain seq x y z
N MET A 1 -47.65 -25.90 -17.85
CA MET A 1 -47.34 -24.84 -16.87
C MET A 1 -45.93 -24.36 -17.16
N THR A 2 -45.82 -23.06 -17.35
CA THR A 2 -44.85 -22.34 -18.18
C THR A 2 -43.49 -22.12 -17.52
N ALA A 3 -42.46 -22.18 -18.36
CA ALA A 3 -41.06 -21.82 -18.08
C ALA A 3 -40.85 -20.30 -18.00
N ALA A 4 -39.89 -19.85 -17.19
CA ALA A 4 -39.17 -18.57 -17.32
C ALA A 4 -37.85 -18.69 -16.52
N ALA A 5 -36.71 -18.91 -17.17
CA ALA A 5 -35.85 -17.94 -17.86
C ALA A 5 -34.76 -17.37 -16.93
N ILE A 6 -33.66 -18.12 -16.85
CA ILE A 6 -32.34 -17.67 -16.43
C ILE A 6 -31.89 -16.62 -17.46
N ARG A 7 -31.73 -15.36 -17.03
CA ARG A 7 -31.06 -14.33 -17.84
C ARG A 7 -29.57 -14.34 -17.53
N HIS A 8 -28.79 -14.86 -18.48
CA HIS A 8 -27.41 -14.45 -18.65
C HIS A 8 -27.39 -12.95 -18.99
N LEU A 9 -26.85 -12.13 -18.10
CA LEU A 9 -26.37 -10.80 -18.45
C LEU A 9 -24.95 -10.97 -18.98
N ALA A 10 -24.80 -10.77 -20.30
CA ALA A 10 -23.52 -10.64 -20.95
C ALA A 10 -22.87 -9.32 -20.51
N TYR A 11 -21.64 -9.40 -20.03
CA TYR A 11 -20.74 -8.25 -19.93
C TYR A 11 -20.65 -7.55 -21.29
N PRO A 12 -20.84 -6.23 -21.41
CA PRO A 12 -20.48 -5.52 -22.62
C PRO A 12 -18.95 -5.52 -22.75
N GLY A 13 -18.46 -5.94 -23.93
CA GLY A 13 -17.03 -5.95 -24.27
C GLY A 13 -16.42 -4.53 -24.32
N PRO A 14 -15.09 -4.44 -24.50
CA PRO A 14 -14.32 -3.24 -24.18
C PRO A 14 -14.55 -2.12 -25.18
N GLN A 15 -15.06 -0.99 -24.68
CA GLN A 15 -15.12 0.29 -25.38
C GLN A 15 -13.76 1.02 -25.33
N SER A 16 -12.64 0.33 -25.60
CA SER A 16 -11.28 0.78 -25.19
C SER A 16 -10.41 1.49 -26.26
N GLN A 17 -10.92 1.73 -27.48
CA GLN A 17 -10.08 2.34 -28.54
C GLN A 17 -10.26 3.84 -28.76
N ILE A 18 -11.35 4.45 -28.27
CA ILE A 18 -11.62 5.88 -28.52
C ILE A 18 -11.01 6.77 -27.41
N ASP A 19 -10.89 6.27 -26.17
CA ASP A 19 -10.32 7.04 -25.05
C ASP A 19 -8.78 7.01 -24.97
N THR A 20 -8.14 5.97 -25.49
CA THR A 20 -6.67 5.87 -25.54
C THR A 20 -6.05 6.94 -26.45
N HIS A 21 -6.74 7.33 -27.53
CA HIS A 21 -6.29 8.44 -28.40
C HIS A 21 -6.42 9.82 -27.74
N ARG A 22 -7.43 10.01 -26.88
CA ARG A 22 -7.62 11.25 -26.13
C ARG A 22 -6.57 11.38 -25.03
N GLN A 23 -6.34 10.32 -24.27
CA GLN A 23 -5.28 10.26 -23.26
C GLN A 23 -3.88 10.44 -23.86
N ARG A 24 -3.59 9.82 -25.02
CA ARG A 24 -2.33 10.06 -25.75
C ARG A 24 -2.16 11.52 -26.20
N ARG A 25 -3.25 12.22 -26.56
CA ARG A 25 -3.20 13.65 -26.90
C ARG A 25 -2.96 14.54 -25.67
N ASP A 26 -3.58 14.21 -24.55
CA ASP A 26 -3.37 14.92 -23.28
C ASP A 26 -1.95 14.69 -22.74
N LEU A 27 -1.39 13.48 -22.93
CA LEU A 27 0.02 13.17 -22.69
C LEU A 27 0.99 13.87 -23.64
N PHE A 28 0.65 14.03 -24.92
CA PHE A 28 1.45 14.87 -25.84
C PHE A 28 1.46 16.34 -25.40
N ALA A 29 0.35 16.85 -24.88
CA ALA A 29 0.28 18.18 -24.28
C ALA A 29 1.13 18.28 -23.00
N LEU A 30 1.11 17.26 -22.14
CA LEU A 30 1.97 17.13 -20.96
C LEU A 30 3.47 17.01 -21.34
N LYS A 31 3.82 16.20 -22.34
CA LYS A 31 5.19 16.06 -22.88
C LYS A 31 5.69 17.39 -23.46
N SER A 32 4.80 18.15 -24.12
CA SER A 32 5.12 19.47 -24.66
C SER A 32 5.19 20.58 -23.60
N ALA A 33 4.51 20.41 -22.45
CA ALA A 33 4.57 21.32 -21.30
C ALA A 33 5.80 21.04 -20.41
N TYR A 34 6.06 19.76 -20.10
CA TYR A 34 7.20 19.31 -19.30
C TYR A 34 8.55 19.62 -19.97
N LEU A 35 8.65 19.48 -21.31
CA LEU A 35 9.86 19.85 -22.05
C LEU A 35 10.08 21.36 -22.17
N ARG A 36 9.04 22.18 -21.96
CA ARG A 36 9.15 23.65 -22.03
C ARG A 36 9.59 24.28 -20.72
N ASP A 37 9.21 23.71 -19.59
CA ASP A 37 9.51 24.24 -18.27
C ASP A 37 10.27 23.19 -17.43
N ARG A 38 11.61 23.20 -17.50
CA ARG A 38 12.48 22.53 -16.50
C ARG A 38 12.42 23.29 -15.17
N LEU A 39 11.25 23.33 -14.56
CA LEU A 39 11.02 23.83 -13.21
C LEU A 39 10.75 22.63 -12.31
N CYS A 40 11.53 22.50 -11.23
CA CYS A 40 11.22 21.61 -10.12
C CYS A 40 9.79 21.90 -9.64
N VAL A 41 8.85 21.01 -9.92
CA VAL A 41 7.49 21.13 -9.39
C VAL A 41 7.44 20.44 -8.03
N ALA A 42 7.55 21.24 -6.98
CA ALA A 42 7.15 20.86 -5.63
C ALA A 42 5.63 21.01 -5.52
N TYR A 43 4.88 19.91 -5.48
CA TYR A 43 3.46 19.96 -5.13
C TYR A 43 3.32 19.93 -3.61
N SER A 44 2.88 21.04 -3.03
CA SER A 44 2.34 21.09 -1.67
C SER A 44 0.82 20.91 -1.76
N LEU A 45 0.32 19.74 -1.37
CA LEU A 45 -1.10 19.48 -1.22
C LEU A 45 -1.43 19.49 0.28
N ASP A 46 -1.86 20.66 0.77
CA ASP A 46 -2.58 20.75 2.04
C ASP A 46 -4.02 20.30 1.80
N ILE A 47 -4.30 19.01 2.06
CA ILE A 47 -5.66 18.49 2.19
C ILE A 47 -5.80 17.89 3.59
N ILE A 48 -6.75 18.45 4.34
CA ILE A 48 -7.14 18.00 5.66
C ILE A 48 -7.78 16.60 5.53
N GLY A 49 -7.10 15.59 6.07
CA GLY A 49 -7.61 14.23 6.24
C GLY A 49 -6.96 13.21 5.30
N HIS A 50 -5.97 12.48 5.85
CA HIS A 50 -5.34 11.27 5.31
C HIS A 50 -5.00 11.30 3.82
N SER A 51 -3.82 11.84 3.48
CA SER A 51 -3.19 11.61 2.18
C SER A 51 -1.69 11.51 2.39
N TYR A 52 -1.13 10.33 2.12
CA TYR A 52 0.28 10.03 2.25
C TYR A 52 1.02 10.44 0.98
N LEU A 53 1.43 11.70 0.89
CA LEU A 53 2.52 12.08 -0.02
C LEU A 53 3.36 13.17 0.62
N ILE A 54 4.51 12.80 1.19
CA ILE A 54 5.48 13.75 1.74
C ILE A 54 6.51 14.07 0.66
N LEU A 55 6.72 15.36 0.43
CA LEU A 55 7.87 15.95 -0.26
C LEU A 55 9.19 15.41 0.34
N TRP A 56 9.92 14.60 -0.43
CA TRP A 56 11.32 14.31 -0.16
C TRP A 56 12.20 15.35 -0.86
N LEU A 57 12.73 16.30 -0.10
CA LEU A 57 13.86 17.12 -0.53
C LEU A 57 15.14 16.34 -0.25
N SER A 58 15.75 15.76 -1.29
CA SER A 58 17.07 15.14 -1.18
C SER A 58 18.14 16.20 -0.88
N VAL A 59 18.80 16.06 0.27
CA VAL A 59 20.09 16.72 0.54
C VAL A 59 21.18 15.78 0.02
N PRO A 60 22.06 16.20 -0.90
CA PRO A 60 23.11 15.32 -1.40
C PRO A 60 24.19 15.11 -0.32
N SER A 61 24.34 13.87 0.13
CA SER A 61 25.49 13.47 0.95
C SER A 61 26.64 13.08 0.03
N LEU A 62 27.67 13.92 0.01
CA LEU A 62 28.99 13.59 -0.51
C LEU A 62 29.63 12.57 0.43
N GLU A 63 29.91 11.35 -0.05
CA GLU A 63 31.12 10.64 0.36
C GLU A 63 31.48 9.52 -0.62
N THR A 64 32.72 9.61 -1.10
CA THR A 64 33.44 8.70 -1.98
C THR A 64 33.96 7.48 -1.22
N GLY A 65 33.92 6.29 -1.81
CA GLY A 65 34.65 5.14 -1.25
C GLY A 65 34.51 3.85 -2.05
N VAL A 66 35.50 3.58 -2.89
CA VAL A 66 35.73 2.35 -3.64
C VAL A 66 35.85 1.13 -2.71
N ASN A 67 35.19 0.01 -3.01
CA ASN A 67 35.83 -1.30 -2.84
C ASN A 67 35.25 -2.43 -3.69
N GLN A 68 36.16 -3.26 -4.20
CA GLN A 68 35.95 -4.34 -5.16
C GLN A 68 35.62 -5.67 -4.46
N GLY A 69 34.73 -6.44 -5.10
CA GLY A 69 34.87 -7.89 -5.35
C GLY A 69 34.93 -8.87 -4.17
N LEU A 70 33.90 -9.71 -4.03
CA LEU A 70 34.07 -11.15 -3.80
C LEU A 70 32.74 -11.91 -4.02
N HIS A 71 32.73 -12.78 -5.03
CA HIS A 71 31.74 -13.83 -5.20
C HIS A 71 31.81 -14.82 -4.04
N ARG A 72 30.67 -15.06 -3.38
CA ARG A 72 30.44 -16.26 -2.58
C ARG A 72 29.01 -16.74 -2.80
N MET A 73 28.90 -17.94 -3.38
CA MET A 73 27.68 -18.73 -3.38
C MET A 73 27.27 -18.98 -1.93
N ALA A 74 26.08 -18.50 -1.55
CA ALA A 74 25.47 -18.79 -0.26
C ALA A 74 24.30 -19.75 -0.49
N THR A 75 24.49 -20.98 -0.03
CA THR A 75 23.48 -22.00 0.20
C THR A 75 22.36 -21.41 1.06
N GLN A 76 21.12 -21.50 0.59
CA GLN A 76 19.91 -21.20 1.37
C GLN A 76 19.82 -22.15 2.57
N GLN A 77 20.29 -21.69 3.72
CA GLN A 77 19.86 -22.21 5.01
C GLN A 77 18.59 -21.45 5.40
N SER A 78 17.54 -22.21 5.69
CA SER A 78 16.32 -21.72 6.33
C SER A 78 16.67 -21.09 7.67
N ILE A 79 16.70 -19.77 7.73
CA ILE A 79 16.84 -19.01 8.98
C ILE A 79 15.46 -19.01 9.63
N SER A 80 15.27 -19.88 10.62
CA SER A 80 14.20 -19.66 11.60
C SER A 80 14.41 -18.29 12.24
N PRO A 81 13.39 -17.44 12.37
CA PRO A 81 13.56 -16.11 12.94
C PRO A 81 14.02 -16.28 14.39
N ALA A 82 15.22 -15.78 14.70
CA ALA A 82 15.73 -15.76 16.06
C ALA A 82 14.76 -14.92 16.91
N HIS A 83 14.15 -15.55 17.92
CA HIS A 83 13.36 -14.82 18.93
C HIS A 83 14.31 -13.91 19.71
N THR A 84 14.41 -12.64 19.30
CA THR A 84 15.09 -11.62 20.12
C THR A 84 14.21 -11.27 21.30
N ASN A 85 14.77 -11.28 22.51
CA ASN A 85 14.08 -10.79 23.70
C ASN A 85 13.59 -9.36 23.46
N PRO A 86 12.34 -9.03 23.83
CA PRO A 86 11.81 -7.69 23.64
C PRO A 86 12.60 -6.67 24.46
N THR A 87 12.81 -5.48 23.91
CA THR A 87 13.31 -4.33 24.68
C THR A 87 12.25 -3.89 25.68
N LEU A 88 12.55 -3.93 26.97
CA LEU A 88 11.62 -3.55 28.03
C LEU A 88 11.74 -2.04 28.35
N ILE A 89 10.61 -1.35 28.41
CA ILE A 89 10.47 0.04 28.84
C ILE A 89 9.50 0.09 30.01
N ASP A 90 9.93 0.63 31.14
CA ASP A 90 9.06 0.83 32.30
C ASP A 90 8.68 2.30 32.39
N VAL A 91 7.39 2.60 32.20
CA VAL A 91 6.83 3.96 32.29
C VAL A 91 5.87 4.13 33.46
N ARG A 92 5.85 3.18 34.40
CA ARG A 92 5.01 3.28 35.60
C ARG A 92 5.35 4.54 36.41
N GLY A 93 4.33 5.23 36.91
CA GLY A 93 4.45 6.48 37.65
C GLY A 93 4.81 7.69 36.77
N MET A 94 4.97 7.53 35.46
CA MET A 94 5.17 8.64 34.54
C MET A 94 3.81 9.16 34.03
N SER A 95 3.72 10.47 33.80
CA SER A 95 2.58 11.02 33.07
C SER A 95 2.68 10.69 31.58
N ASN A 96 1.55 10.65 30.88
CA ASN A 96 1.54 10.42 29.42
C ASN A 96 2.43 11.42 28.65
N ALA A 97 2.56 12.66 29.12
CA ALA A 97 3.42 13.67 28.51
C ALA A 97 4.92 13.30 28.53
N VAL A 98 5.33 12.45 29.48
CA VAL A 98 6.71 11.94 29.60
C VAL A 98 6.83 10.55 28.99
N ALA A 99 5.84 9.67 29.21
CA ALA A 99 5.86 8.29 28.72
C ALA A 99 5.75 8.22 27.18
N GLN A 100 4.87 9.02 26.56
CA GLN A 100 4.61 8.94 25.12
C GLN A 100 5.87 9.19 24.28
N PRO A 101 6.66 10.28 24.48
CA PRO A 101 7.88 10.49 23.71
C PRO A 101 8.92 9.38 23.87
N LEU A 102 9.02 8.76 25.07
CA LEU A 102 9.93 7.65 25.32
C LEU A 102 9.52 6.40 24.52
N VAL A 103 8.24 6.05 24.58
CA VAL A 103 7.70 4.90 23.81
C VAL A 103 7.86 5.17 22.31
N TYR A 104 7.57 6.38 21.83
CA TYR A 104 7.78 6.78 20.44
C TYR A 104 9.26 6.62 20.01
N ALA A 105 10.19 7.17 20.78
CA ALA A 105 11.62 7.11 20.45
C ALA A 105 12.15 5.68 20.38
N ALA A 106 11.63 4.79 21.22
CA ALA A 106 11.99 3.38 21.20
C ALA A 106 11.34 2.58 20.05
N THR A 107 10.25 3.06 19.47
CA THR A 107 9.48 2.34 18.45
C THR A 107 9.69 2.87 17.03
N ILE A 108 10.16 4.12 16.86
CA ILE A 108 10.41 4.71 15.54
C ILE A 108 11.43 3.95 14.68
N ARG A 109 12.31 3.15 15.30
CA ARG A 109 13.34 2.36 14.60
C ARG A 109 13.11 0.85 14.69
N LEU A 110 11.89 0.44 15.00
CA LEU A 110 11.58 -0.97 15.19
C LEU A 110 11.68 -1.72 13.85
N ALA A 111 12.74 -2.51 13.69
CA ALA A 111 12.96 -3.35 12.51
C ALA A 111 12.25 -4.70 12.64
N ILE A 112 12.11 -5.40 11.51
CA ILE A 112 11.65 -6.80 11.44
C ILE A 112 12.42 -7.66 12.46
N GLY A 113 11.69 -8.51 13.18
CA GLY A 113 12.18 -9.34 14.29
C GLY A 113 12.24 -8.63 15.63
N GLN A 114 12.31 -7.31 15.68
CA GLN A 114 12.44 -6.57 16.93
C GLN A 114 11.09 -6.37 17.63
N ARG A 115 11.10 -6.38 18.96
CA ARG A 115 9.90 -6.21 19.80
C ARG A 115 10.20 -5.23 20.91
N VAL A 116 9.20 -4.45 21.29
CA VAL A 116 9.25 -3.59 22.49
C VAL A 116 8.13 -4.01 23.42
N GLN A 117 8.45 -4.18 24.70
CA GLN A 117 7.46 -4.36 25.76
C GLN A 117 7.45 -3.11 26.63
N VAL A 118 6.27 -2.56 26.92
CA VAL A 118 6.09 -1.40 27.78
C VAL A 118 5.28 -1.82 29.01
N LEU A 119 5.72 -1.40 30.20
CA LEU A 119 4.97 -1.53 31.44
C LEU A 119 4.38 -0.17 31.84
N ALA A 120 3.07 -0.11 32.05
CA ALA A 120 2.37 1.09 32.49
C ALA A 120 1.45 0.78 33.68
N ASP A 121 1.20 1.75 34.56
CA ASP A 121 0.28 1.66 35.70
C ASP A 121 -1.06 2.37 35.42
N THR A 122 -1.22 2.96 34.22
CA THR A 122 -2.45 3.55 33.72
C THR A 122 -2.86 2.90 32.40
N ASP A 123 -4.16 3.01 32.04
CA ASP A 123 -4.68 2.55 30.76
C ASP A 123 -3.86 3.12 29.59
N PRO A 124 -3.23 2.27 28.76
CA PRO A 124 -2.32 2.72 27.72
C PRO A 124 -3.02 3.11 26.41
N ASP A 125 -4.33 2.91 26.26
CA ASP A 125 -5.01 3.00 24.96
C ASP A 125 -4.82 4.37 24.29
N ALA A 126 -5.09 5.47 25.01
CA ALA A 126 -4.93 6.82 24.48
C ALA A 126 -3.47 7.16 24.12
N MET A 127 -2.52 6.77 24.98
CA MET A 127 -1.08 6.96 24.74
C MET A 127 -0.64 6.21 23.48
N MET A 128 -1.02 4.93 23.39
CA MET A 128 -0.60 4.07 22.29
C MET A 128 -1.26 4.44 20.96
N ARG A 129 -2.50 4.94 20.97
CA ARG A 129 -3.11 5.56 19.77
C ARG A 129 -2.31 6.77 19.30
N ALA A 130 -1.87 7.63 20.22
CA ALA A 130 -1.06 8.79 19.86
C ALA A 130 0.32 8.39 19.31
N VAL A 131 0.98 7.40 19.92
CA VAL A 131 2.25 6.84 19.40
C VAL A 131 2.05 6.22 18.02
N ALA A 132 1.04 5.36 17.86
CA ALA A 132 0.74 4.72 16.58
C ALA A 132 0.45 5.77 15.49
N PHE A 133 -0.32 6.80 15.82
CA PHE A 133 -0.60 7.92 14.91
C PHE A 133 0.67 8.67 14.49
N GLN A 134 1.55 9.01 15.44
CA GLN A 134 2.84 9.67 15.13
C GLN A 134 3.75 8.80 14.25
N LEU A 135 3.62 7.48 14.38
CA LEU A 135 4.32 6.50 13.57
C LEU A 135 3.56 6.11 12.30
N ARG A 136 2.47 6.81 11.97
CA ARG A 136 1.64 6.53 10.78
C ARG A 136 1.21 5.06 10.72
N ASN A 137 0.86 4.50 11.88
CA ASN A 137 0.48 3.10 12.08
C ASN A 137 1.54 2.07 11.64
N ALA A 138 2.82 2.44 11.58
CA ALA A 138 3.92 1.52 11.25
C ALA A 138 4.19 0.43 12.33
N ILE A 139 3.48 0.50 13.46
CA ILE A 139 3.54 -0.49 14.54
C ILE A 139 2.19 -1.16 14.75
N SER A 140 2.22 -2.40 15.22
CA SER A 140 1.08 -3.06 15.86
C SER A 140 1.35 -3.17 17.34
N TRP A 141 0.30 -3.01 18.14
CA TRP A 141 0.41 -3.12 19.59
C TRP A 141 -0.82 -3.83 20.16
N ARG A 142 -0.59 -4.56 21.25
CA ARG A 142 -1.63 -5.19 22.08
C ARG A 142 -1.24 -5.02 23.53
N PHE A 143 -2.22 -5.02 24.42
CA PHE A 143 -1.95 -4.97 25.85
C PHE A 143 -2.79 -5.99 26.61
N GLU A 144 -2.22 -6.42 27.73
CA GLU A 144 -2.88 -7.25 28.74
C GLU A 144 -2.70 -6.57 30.10
N SER A 145 -3.58 -6.88 31.05
CA SER A 145 -3.51 -6.34 32.40
C SER A 145 -3.92 -7.36 33.44
N ASP A 146 -3.20 -7.38 34.55
CA ASP A 146 -3.54 -8.13 35.76
C ASP A 146 -4.37 -7.29 36.75
N GLY A 147 -4.82 -6.09 36.33
CA GLY A 147 -5.53 -5.11 37.15
C GLY A 147 -4.63 -4.15 37.92
N LYS A 148 -3.31 -4.33 37.90
CA LYS A 148 -2.32 -3.43 38.52
C LYS A 148 -1.34 -2.85 37.52
N VAL A 149 -0.91 -3.66 36.55
CA VAL A 149 0.06 -3.28 35.54
C VAL A 149 -0.46 -3.68 34.17
N TRP A 150 -0.35 -2.74 33.24
CA TRP A 150 -0.57 -2.95 31.81
C TRP A 150 0.75 -3.36 31.17
N GLN A 151 0.74 -4.48 30.46
CA GLN A 151 1.86 -4.94 29.64
C GLN A 151 1.50 -4.72 28.18
N ILE A 152 2.17 -3.79 27.52
CA ILE A 152 1.96 -3.48 26.10
C ILE A 152 3.06 -4.15 25.29
N ASN A 153 2.70 -5.03 24.35
CA ASN A 153 3.61 -5.63 23.40
C ASN A 153 3.50 -4.89 22.07
N ILE A 154 4.62 -4.38 21.57
CA ILE A 154 4.72 -3.59 20.34
C ILE A 154 5.64 -4.31 19.36
N GLN A 155 5.21 -4.36 18.10
CA GLN A 155 5.95 -4.97 17.01
C GLN A 155 5.80 -4.18 15.70
N PRO A 156 6.70 -4.35 14.72
CA PRO A 156 6.50 -3.81 13.39
C PRO A 156 5.15 -4.26 12.83
N ARG A 157 4.42 -3.34 12.20
CA ARG A 157 3.10 -3.64 11.67
C ARG A 157 3.13 -4.76 10.63
N ALA A 158 4.20 -4.80 9.83
CA ALA A 158 4.46 -5.82 8.80
C ALA A 158 4.54 -7.27 9.32
N GLU A 159 4.70 -7.47 10.63
CA GLU A 159 4.77 -8.81 11.23
C GLU A 159 3.54 -9.15 12.06
N ALA A 160 2.58 -8.22 12.14
CA ALA A 160 1.36 -8.42 12.87
C ALA A 160 0.28 -8.95 11.94
N GLU A 161 -0.43 -9.97 12.41
CA GLU A 161 -1.64 -10.43 11.74
C GLU A 161 -2.63 -9.25 11.59
N ALA A 162 -3.23 -9.15 10.41
CA ALA A 162 -4.38 -8.29 10.17
C ALA A 162 -5.56 -8.77 11.02
N LYS A 163 -6.32 -7.81 11.58
CA LYS A 163 -7.47 -8.07 12.45
C LYS A 163 -8.71 -8.47 11.67
N ASP A 164 -8.91 -7.81 10.53
CA ASP A 164 -9.99 -8.01 9.58
C ASP A 164 -9.50 -7.68 8.17
N VAL A 165 -10.35 -7.84 7.15
CA VAL A 165 -9.97 -7.61 5.75
C VAL A 165 -9.66 -6.13 5.47
N VAL A 166 -10.34 -5.20 6.13
CA VAL A 166 -10.11 -3.76 5.94
C VAL A 166 -8.74 -3.37 6.52
N ASP A 167 -8.39 -3.90 7.69
CA ASP A 167 -7.09 -3.73 8.32
C ASP A 167 -5.96 -4.35 7.47
N LEU A 168 -6.24 -5.41 6.71
CA LEU A 168 -5.32 -5.97 5.72
C LEU A 168 -5.13 -5.03 4.52
N LEU A 169 -6.22 -4.50 3.94
CA LEU A 169 -6.18 -3.62 2.77
C LEU A 169 -5.53 -2.27 3.07
N THR A 170 -5.83 -1.67 4.23
CA THR A 170 -5.17 -0.43 4.67
C THR A 170 -3.65 -0.61 4.77
N TRP A 171 -3.19 -1.80 5.17
CA TRP A 171 -1.77 -2.10 5.18
C TRP A 171 -1.22 -2.36 3.78
N ASP A 172 -2.02 -2.97 2.91
CA ASP A 172 -1.63 -3.18 1.52
C ASP A 172 -1.49 -1.86 0.76
N HIS A 173 -2.35 -0.86 1.00
CA HIS A 173 -2.17 0.53 0.55
C HIS A 173 -0.81 1.07 0.98
N TYR A 174 -0.51 1.02 2.28
CA TYR A 174 0.77 1.49 2.80
C TYR A 174 1.98 0.80 2.14
N ARG A 175 1.87 -0.52 1.92
CA ARG A 175 2.92 -1.31 1.24
C ARG A 175 3.11 -0.84 -0.21
N LEU A 176 2.02 -0.67 -0.96
CA LEU A 176 2.03 -0.22 -2.35
C LEU A 176 2.57 1.21 -2.47
N ASP A 177 2.10 2.13 -1.63
CA ASP A 177 2.59 3.50 -1.52
C ASP A 177 4.10 3.56 -1.26
N ARG A 178 4.59 2.75 -0.31
CA ARG A 178 6.01 2.67 0.03
C ARG A 178 6.82 2.22 -1.18
N GLN A 179 6.40 1.14 -1.85
CA GLN A 179 7.07 0.65 -3.05
C GLN A 179 7.05 1.71 -4.15
N PHE A 180 5.92 2.40 -4.33
CA PHE A 180 5.79 3.42 -5.36
C PHE A 180 6.68 4.64 -5.11
N ALA A 181 6.79 5.07 -3.85
CA ALA A 181 7.74 6.10 -3.45
C ALA A 181 9.21 5.67 -3.72
N ASP A 182 9.54 4.40 -3.46
CA ASP A 182 10.88 3.87 -3.72
C ASP A 182 11.20 3.79 -5.23
N ILE A 183 10.21 3.55 -6.10
CA ILE A 183 10.35 3.66 -7.57
C ILE A 183 10.70 5.09 -7.97
N LEU A 184 9.95 6.08 -7.46
CA LEU A 184 10.19 7.49 -7.78
C LEU A 184 11.57 7.95 -7.27
N ALA A 185 11.96 7.53 -6.07
CA ALA A 185 13.28 7.81 -5.53
C ALA A 185 14.40 7.21 -6.39
N ALA A 186 14.26 5.93 -6.77
CA ALA A 186 15.22 5.26 -7.65
C ALA A 186 15.32 5.94 -9.03
N ALA A 187 14.19 6.33 -9.61
CA ALA A 187 14.13 7.06 -10.88
C ALA A 187 14.84 8.43 -10.79
N ASN A 188 14.56 9.21 -9.74
CA ASN A 188 15.20 10.51 -9.51
C ASN A 188 16.72 10.40 -9.31
N GLU A 189 17.17 9.32 -8.65
CA GLU A 189 18.59 9.02 -8.43
C GLU A 189 19.26 8.31 -9.61
N GLN A 190 18.56 8.14 -10.74
CA GLN A 190 19.04 7.43 -11.93
C GLN A 190 19.42 5.95 -11.67
N ARG A 191 18.88 5.34 -10.61
CA ARG A 191 19.00 3.91 -10.30
C ARG A 191 17.94 3.10 -11.05
N ILE A 192 18.00 3.16 -12.37
CA ILE A 192 16.95 2.63 -13.26
C ILE A 192 16.68 1.13 -13.06
N ALA A 193 17.72 0.31 -12.91
CA ALA A 193 17.54 -1.13 -12.69
C ALA A 193 16.78 -1.43 -11.39
N ASP A 194 17.01 -0.63 -10.34
CA ASP A 194 16.27 -0.76 -9.09
C ASP A 194 14.82 -0.31 -9.30
N ALA A 195 14.59 0.80 -10.01
CA ALA A 195 13.25 1.29 -10.32
C ALA A 195 12.44 0.25 -11.11
N GLU A 196 13.03 -0.40 -12.11
CA GLU A 196 12.41 -1.49 -12.89
C GLU A 196 12.06 -2.69 -12.00
N SER A 197 12.99 -3.13 -11.15
CA SER A 197 12.76 -4.26 -10.24
C SER A 197 11.64 -3.96 -9.25
N ILE A 198 11.66 -2.78 -8.61
CA ILE A 198 10.65 -2.38 -7.63
C ILE A 198 9.30 -2.17 -8.31
N PHE A 199 9.27 -1.60 -9.51
CA PHE A 199 8.04 -1.42 -10.28
C PHE A 199 7.37 -2.75 -10.63
N ASN A 200 8.14 -3.78 -10.99
CA ASN A 200 7.56 -5.09 -11.27
C ASN A 200 6.86 -5.68 -10.03
N ASP A 201 7.49 -5.59 -8.86
CA ASP A 201 6.90 -6.06 -7.60
C ASP A 201 5.65 -5.25 -7.21
N TYR A 202 5.71 -3.92 -7.34
CA TYR A 202 4.57 -3.03 -7.17
C TYR A 202 3.44 -3.39 -8.13
N TRP A 203 3.74 -3.60 -9.41
CA TRP A 203 2.76 -3.84 -10.45
C TRP A 203 2.03 -5.17 -10.29
N ILE A 204 2.73 -6.19 -9.81
CA ILE A 204 2.10 -7.45 -9.41
C ILE A 204 1.18 -7.22 -8.21
N GLY A 205 1.68 -6.52 -7.18
CA GLY A 205 0.91 -6.21 -5.98
C GLY A 205 -0.38 -5.44 -6.27
N LEU A 206 -0.29 -4.36 -7.05
CA LEU A 206 -1.42 -3.51 -7.40
C LEU A 206 -2.51 -4.29 -8.15
N ARG A 207 -2.13 -5.14 -9.11
CA ARG A 207 -3.11 -5.93 -9.85
C ARG A 207 -3.82 -6.96 -8.96
N ARG A 208 -3.11 -7.55 -7.99
CA ARG A 208 -3.73 -8.44 -6.98
C ARG A 208 -4.69 -7.68 -6.08
N HIS A 209 -4.32 -6.48 -5.66
CA HIS A 209 -5.13 -5.59 -4.84
C HIS A 209 -6.45 -5.23 -5.55
N VAL A 210 -6.34 -4.65 -6.74
CA VAL A 210 -7.49 -4.29 -7.59
C VAL A 210 -8.37 -5.51 -7.87
N HIS A 211 -7.78 -6.67 -8.16
CA HIS A 211 -8.55 -7.89 -8.41
C HIS A 211 -9.34 -8.35 -7.17
N LEU A 212 -8.70 -8.35 -6.00
CA LEU A 212 -9.35 -8.71 -4.73
C LEU A 212 -10.55 -7.81 -4.48
N GLU A 213 -10.39 -6.50 -4.66
CA GLU A 213 -11.47 -5.54 -4.39
C GLU A 213 -12.58 -5.59 -5.43
N ASN A 214 -12.24 -5.62 -6.72
CA ASN A 214 -13.22 -5.60 -7.81
C ASN A 214 -14.05 -6.88 -7.88
N ASN A 215 -13.40 -8.04 -7.72
CA ASN A 215 -14.00 -9.33 -8.07
C ASN A 215 -14.40 -10.17 -6.86
N VAL A 216 -13.92 -9.82 -5.66
CA VAL A 216 -14.20 -10.59 -4.44
C VAL A 216 -14.90 -9.73 -3.41
N LEU A 217 -14.29 -8.62 -2.98
CA LEU A 217 -14.80 -7.85 -1.84
C LEU A 217 -15.98 -6.96 -2.24
N GLY A 218 -15.87 -6.18 -3.31
CA GLY A 218 -16.93 -5.29 -3.79
C GLY A 218 -18.27 -6.00 -3.99
N PRO A 219 -18.33 -7.08 -4.78
CA PRO A 219 -19.56 -7.84 -5.01
C PRO A 219 -20.17 -8.46 -3.74
N THR A 220 -19.34 -8.71 -2.74
CA THR A 220 -19.74 -9.45 -1.54
C THR A 220 -20.10 -8.54 -0.37
N LEU A 221 -19.37 -7.43 -0.21
CA LEU A 221 -19.50 -6.50 0.92
C LEU A 221 -20.32 -5.25 0.56
N GLY A 222 -20.56 -5.01 -0.74
CA GLY A 222 -21.42 -3.96 -1.24
C GLY A 222 -20.76 -2.58 -1.30
N GLY A 223 -21.58 -1.53 -1.33
CA GLY A 223 -21.15 -0.14 -1.56
C GLY A 223 -21.76 0.51 -2.81
N GLY A 224 -22.62 -0.22 -3.53
CA GLY A 224 -23.37 0.28 -4.69
C GLY A 224 -22.59 0.17 -6.00
N GLU A 225 -22.73 -0.96 -6.70
CA GLU A 225 -22.00 -1.29 -7.94
C GLU A 225 -22.32 -0.36 -9.12
N GLU A 226 -23.56 0.10 -9.25
CA GLU A 226 -23.95 1.02 -10.33
C GLU A 226 -23.78 2.50 -9.95
N LYS A 227 -23.97 2.81 -8.66
CA LYS A 227 -23.92 4.15 -8.09
C LYS A 227 -23.56 4.05 -6.61
N GLY A 228 -22.52 4.77 -6.20
CA GLY A 228 -22.05 4.79 -4.83
C GLY A 228 -20.52 4.68 -4.75
N PRO A 229 -19.97 4.62 -3.53
CA PRO A 229 -18.53 4.51 -3.33
C PRO A 229 -17.87 3.34 -4.07
N LEU A 230 -18.56 2.20 -4.23
CA LEU A 230 -18.03 1.07 -4.99
C LEU A 230 -17.93 1.40 -6.49
N ALA A 231 -18.96 1.99 -7.09
CA ALA A 231 -18.92 2.41 -8.50
C ALA A 231 -17.80 3.42 -8.77
N ASP A 232 -17.59 4.39 -7.86
CA ASP A 232 -16.52 5.39 -7.96
C ASP A 232 -15.14 4.73 -7.87
N MET A 233 -14.96 3.80 -6.92
CA MET A 233 -13.74 3.00 -6.75
C MET A 233 -13.42 2.19 -8.03
N LEU A 234 -14.40 1.49 -8.60
CA LEU A 234 -14.21 0.67 -9.82
C LEU A 234 -13.75 1.52 -11.01
N PHE A 235 -14.34 2.71 -11.18
CA PHE A 235 -13.93 3.66 -12.23
C PHE A 235 -12.50 4.17 -12.01
N GLU A 236 -12.10 4.36 -10.76
CA GLU A 236 -10.76 4.82 -10.40
C GLU A 236 -9.70 3.75 -10.62
N HIS A 237 -10.01 2.50 -10.31
CA HIS A 237 -9.17 1.34 -10.63
C HIS A 237 -8.87 1.24 -12.12
N ASP A 238 -9.87 1.41 -12.99
CA ASP A 238 -9.63 1.44 -14.44
C ASP A 238 -8.61 2.52 -14.83
N SER A 239 -8.70 3.70 -14.23
CA SER A 239 -7.75 4.80 -14.47
C SER A 239 -6.35 4.47 -13.94
N ILE A 240 -6.24 3.94 -12.73
CA ILE A 240 -4.97 3.57 -12.07
C ILE A 240 -4.24 2.47 -12.85
N ILE A 241 -4.96 1.46 -13.34
CA ILE A 241 -4.41 0.40 -14.18
C ILE A 241 -3.86 0.97 -15.49
N VAL A 242 -4.60 1.86 -16.15
CA VAL A 242 -4.14 2.52 -17.38
C VAL A 242 -2.89 3.36 -17.12
N GLN A 243 -2.88 4.17 -16.07
CA GLN A 243 -1.72 5.00 -15.72
C GLN A 243 -0.49 4.17 -15.34
N SER A 244 -0.68 3.05 -14.64
CA SER A 244 0.41 2.13 -14.29
C SER A 244 0.99 1.45 -15.51
N ARG A 245 0.17 1.11 -16.52
CA ARG A 245 0.67 0.64 -17.82
C ARG A 245 1.52 1.67 -18.54
N LEU A 246 1.24 2.97 -18.40
CA LEU A 246 2.11 4.00 -18.97
C LEU A 246 3.49 4.01 -18.30
N VAL A 247 3.57 3.72 -17.01
CA VAL A 247 4.87 3.53 -16.32
C VAL A 247 5.59 2.30 -16.89
N GLU A 248 4.88 1.17 -17.04
CA GLU A 248 5.40 -0.06 -17.65
C GLU A 248 5.96 0.21 -19.06
N GLU A 249 5.18 0.86 -19.93
CA GLU A 249 5.59 1.23 -21.29
C GLU A 249 6.82 2.14 -21.29
N THR A 250 6.87 3.12 -20.38
CA THR A 250 8.00 4.06 -20.26
C THR A 250 9.31 3.32 -19.90
N LEU A 251 9.22 2.33 -19.01
CA LEU A 251 10.36 1.49 -18.64
C LEU A 251 10.79 0.60 -19.83
N LEU A 252 9.85 -0.02 -20.53
CA LEU A 252 10.12 -0.86 -21.70
C LEU A 252 10.76 -0.09 -22.87
N GLU A 253 10.25 1.11 -23.15
CA GLU A 253 10.77 2.00 -24.19
C GLU A 253 12.06 2.72 -23.78
N LYS A 254 12.44 2.62 -22.51
CA LYS A 254 13.60 3.29 -21.91
C LYS A 254 13.51 4.83 -21.99
N ASP A 255 12.30 5.39 -21.96
CA ASP A 255 12.05 6.84 -21.92
C ASP A 255 12.16 7.36 -20.46
N TYR A 256 13.32 7.12 -19.83
CA TYR A 256 13.51 7.37 -18.40
C TYR A 256 13.42 8.86 -18.01
N ASP A 257 13.59 9.78 -18.97
CA ASP A 257 13.40 11.22 -18.75
C ASP A 257 11.94 11.58 -18.42
N MET A 258 10.98 10.77 -18.88
CA MET A 258 9.55 10.94 -18.63
C MET A 258 9.06 10.22 -17.39
N LEU A 259 9.83 9.25 -16.88
CA LEU A 259 9.42 8.39 -15.77
C LEU A 259 9.01 9.16 -14.51
N PRO A 260 9.78 10.17 -14.02
CA PRO A 260 9.36 10.93 -12.83
C PRO A 260 8.03 11.67 -13.01
N ALA A 261 7.77 12.22 -14.20
CA ALA A 261 6.54 12.95 -14.48
C ALA A 261 5.32 12.03 -14.48
N ILE A 262 5.44 10.85 -15.10
CA ILE A 262 4.35 9.85 -15.13
C ILE A 262 4.11 9.29 -13.72
N CYS A 263 5.17 8.99 -12.97
CA CYS A 263 5.07 8.56 -11.58
C CYS A 263 4.38 9.61 -10.71
N ALA A 264 4.69 10.90 -10.88
CA ALA A 264 4.04 11.97 -10.11
C ALA A 264 2.53 12.06 -10.36
N VAL A 265 2.08 11.87 -11.61
CA VAL A 265 0.64 11.84 -11.96
C VAL A 265 -0.05 10.65 -11.30
N LEU A 266 0.52 9.44 -11.45
CA LEU A 266 -0.03 8.23 -10.86
C LEU A 266 -0.08 8.30 -9.33
N SER A 267 0.96 8.84 -8.69
CA SER A 267 0.99 9.06 -7.25
C SER A 267 -0.19 9.92 -6.76
N GLY A 268 -0.53 10.98 -7.49
CA GLY A 268 -1.69 11.80 -7.15
C GLY A 268 -3.03 11.06 -7.30
N SER A 269 -3.13 10.16 -8.28
CA SER A 269 -4.30 9.30 -8.46
C SER A 269 -4.46 8.28 -7.33
N LEU A 270 -3.37 7.60 -6.93
CA LEU A 270 -3.36 6.63 -5.83
C LEU A 270 -3.79 7.29 -4.51
N ALA A 271 -3.12 8.37 -4.11
CA ALA A 271 -3.41 9.05 -2.85
C ALA A 271 -4.87 9.53 -2.74
N LYS A 272 -5.46 9.98 -3.86
CA LYS A 272 -6.86 10.41 -3.90
C LYS A 272 -7.84 9.23 -3.84
N HIS A 273 -7.49 8.12 -4.47
CA HIS A 273 -8.26 6.90 -4.49
C HIS A 273 -8.31 6.27 -3.09
N GLU A 274 -7.14 5.98 -2.51
CA GLU A 274 -6.99 5.35 -1.19
C GLU A 274 -7.72 6.15 -0.10
N ASN A 275 -7.56 7.48 -0.07
CA ASN A 275 -8.26 8.32 0.90
C ASN A 275 -9.79 8.18 0.80
N ARG A 276 -10.34 8.18 -0.42
CA ARG A 276 -11.79 8.03 -0.59
C ARG A 276 -12.26 6.65 -0.22
N GLU A 277 -11.51 5.62 -0.57
CA GLU A 277 -11.86 4.26 -0.20
C GLU A 277 -11.86 4.08 1.32
N GLU A 278 -10.79 4.50 2.00
CA GLU A 278 -10.64 4.41 3.45
C GLU A 278 -11.70 5.22 4.22
N THR A 279 -12.12 6.36 3.68
CA THR A 279 -13.09 7.25 4.35
C THR A 279 -14.55 6.93 4.02
N THR A 280 -14.83 6.29 2.88
CA THR A 280 -16.22 6.08 2.42
C THR A 280 -16.62 4.62 2.24
N LEU A 281 -15.74 3.78 1.69
CA LEU A 281 -16.05 2.38 1.36
C LEU A 281 -15.66 1.43 2.49
N PHE A 282 -14.47 1.59 3.07
CA PHE A 282 -13.98 0.73 4.15
C PHE A 282 -14.89 0.73 5.39
N PRO A 283 -15.53 1.83 5.83
CA PRO A 283 -16.50 1.77 6.92
C PRO A 283 -17.71 0.87 6.60
N ILE A 284 -18.17 0.86 5.34
CA ILE A 284 -19.26 0.00 4.88
C ILE A 284 -18.80 -1.45 4.93
N TRP A 285 -17.65 -1.76 4.32
CA TRP A 285 -17.09 -3.11 4.30
C TRP A 285 -16.81 -3.63 5.70
N GLN A 286 -16.20 -2.82 6.56
CA GLN A 286 -15.91 -3.19 7.94
C GLN A 286 -17.19 -3.49 8.72
N SER A 287 -18.25 -2.69 8.54
CA SER A 287 -19.55 -2.94 9.19
C SER A 287 -20.21 -4.21 8.65
N THR A 288 -20.20 -4.42 7.33
CA THR A 288 -20.79 -5.60 6.69
C THR A 288 -20.05 -6.87 7.09
N ASP A 289 -18.73 -6.86 7.05
CA ASP A 289 -17.89 -8.01 7.36
C ASP A 289 -18.01 -8.40 8.84
N ASN A 290 -17.86 -7.43 9.75
CA ASN A 290 -17.92 -7.67 11.19
C ASN A 290 -19.31 -8.10 11.72
N SER A 291 -20.36 -8.03 10.89
CA SER A 291 -21.68 -8.56 11.26
C SER A 291 -21.71 -10.09 11.38
N ASP A 292 -20.76 -10.79 10.76
CA ASP A 292 -20.56 -12.24 10.88
C ASP A 292 -19.07 -12.56 11.04
N ARG A 293 -18.67 -12.88 12.26
CA ARG A 293 -17.26 -13.15 12.62
C ARG A 293 -16.69 -14.41 11.97
N GLY A 294 -17.52 -15.42 11.70
CA GLY A 294 -17.06 -16.65 11.05
C GLY A 294 -16.70 -16.37 9.60
N ARG A 295 -17.64 -15.73 8.88
CA ARG A 295 -17.44 -15.30 7.50
C ARG A 295 -16.29 -14.30 7.35
N ALA A 296 -16.14 -13.36 8.28
CA ALA A 296 -15.03 -12.41 8.28
C ALA A 296 -13.66 -13.09 8.36
N ALA A 297 -13.53 -14.14 9.17
CA ALA A 297 -12.29 -14.91 9.26
C ALA A 297 -11.98 -15.65 7.94
N GLU A 298 -13.00 -16.19 7.27
CA GLU A 298 -12.86 -16.83 5.96
C GLU A 298 -12.46 -15.82 4.87
N PHE A 299 -13.09 -14.64 4.84
CA PHE A 299 -12.70 -13.59 3.89
C PHE A 299 -11.30 -13.08 4.12
N LEU A 300 -10.89 -12.88 5.39
CA LEU A 300 -9.53 -12.49 5.70
C LEU A 300 -8.51 -13.55 5.22
N ALA A 301 -8.77 -14.83 5.48
CA ALA A 301 -7.90 -15.91 5.00
C ALA A 301 -7.81 -15.91 3.47
N ARG A 302 -8.95 -15.78 2.80
CA ARG A 302 -9.03 -15.73 1.34
C ARG A 302 -8.30 -14.53 0.75
N ALA A 303 -8.46 -13.34 1.34
CA ALA A 303 -7.77 -12.13 0.92
C ALA A 303 -6.25 -12.27 1.02
N LYS A 304 -5.75 -12.88 2.11
CA LYS A 304 -4.31 -13.17 2.27
C LYS A 304 -3.77 -14.08 1.16
N GLU A 305 -4.49 -15.15 0.83
CA GLU A 305 -4.09 -16.06 -0.26
C GLU A 305 -4.03 -15.35 -1.62
N LEU A 306 -5.03 -14.49 -1.90
CA LEU A 306 -5.10 -13.72 -3.13
C LEU A 306 -3.94 -12.72 -3.26
N LEU A 307 -3.67 -11.93 -2.21
CA LEU A 307 -2.54 -11.00 -2.19
C LEU A 307 -1.18 -11.73 -2.24
N ALA A 308 -1.12 -12.98 -1.76
CA ALA A 308 0.04 -13.86 -1.90
C ALA A 308 0.18 -14.46 -3.31
N GLY A 309 -0.79 -14.27 -4.20
CA GLY A 309 -0.73 -14.67 -5.61
C GLY A 309 -1.44 -15.97 -5.95
N ALA A 310 -2.39 -16.43 -5.13
CA ALA A 310 -3.18 -17.64 -5.42
C ALA A 310 -3.89 -17.59 -6.79
N GLU A 311 -4.17 -16.40 -7.32
CA GLU A 311 -4.88 -16.20 -8.59
C GLU A 311 -4.09 -15.43 -9.65
N ASP A 312 -2.76 -15.39 -9.56
CA ASP A 312 -1.91 -14.67 -10.54
C ASP A 312 -2.24 -15.01 -12.00
N ARG A 313 -2.54 -16.28 -12.29
CA ARG A 313 -2.90 -16.70 -13.67
C ARG A 313 -4.20 -16.11 -14.18
N GLN A 314 -5.16 -15.85 -13.30
CA GLN A 314 -6.43 -15.20 -13.66
C GLN A 314 -6.22 -13.69 -13.78
N ILE A 315 -5.50 -13.11 -12.81
CA ILE A 315 -5.13 -11.70 -12.79
C ILE A 315 -4.35 -11.32 -14.05
N ASP A 316 -3.41 -12.15 -14.52
CA ASP A 316 -2.65 -11.90 -15.74
C ASP A 316 -3.52 -11.91 -17.01
N LYS A 317 -4.67 -12.60 -17.00
CA LYS A 317 -5.62 -12.57 -18.13
C LYS A 317 -6.48 -11.30 -18.11
N GLU A 318 -6.87 -10.85 -16.93
CA GLU A 318 -7.70 -9.65 -16.73
C GLU A 318 -6.87 -8.37 -16.92
N PHE A 319 -5.68 -8.36 -16.33
CA PHE A 319 -4.73 -7.27 -16.31
C PHE A 319 -3.39 -7.73 -16.90
N PRO A 320 -3.30 -7.91 -18.23
CA PRO A 320 -2.06 -8.32 -18.87
C PRO A 320 -0.95 -7.29 -18.63
N SER A 321 0.25 -7.82 -18.39
CA SER A 321 1.51 -7.09 -18.21
C SER A 321 2.49 -7.52 -19.29
N SER A 322 3.26 -6.57 -19.80
CA SER A 322 4.27 -6.80 -20.85
C SER A 322 5.67 -7.06 -20.29
N LEU A 323 5.87 -6.93 -18.96
CA LEU A 323 7.14 -7.16 -18.27
C LEU A 323 7.40 -8.61 -17.85
N ARG A 324 6.40 -9.50 -17.88
CA ARG A 324 6.63 -10.93 -17.62
C ARG A 324 7.06 -11.62 -18.92
N PRO A 325 8.28 -12.19 -19.01
CA PRO A 325 8.58 -13.14 -20.07
C PRO A 325 7.76 -14.42 -19.85
N ASP A 326 7.25 -14.99 -20.96
CA ASP A 326 6.55 -16.29 -21.00
C ASP A 326 7.34 -17.43 -20.31
#